data_AF-A0AAD9VP99-F1
#
_entry.id   AF-A0AAD9VP99-F1
#
_cell.length_a   1.000
_cell.length_b   1.000
_cell.length_c   1.000
_cell.angle_alpha   90.00
_cell.angle_beta   90.00
_cell.angle_gamma   90.00
#
_symmetry.space_group_name_H-M   'P 1'
#
loop_
_entity.id
_entity.type
_entity.pdbx_description
1 polymer ?
#
loop_
_entity_poly.entity_id
_entity_poly.type
_entity_poly.pdbx_seq_one_letter_code
_entity_poly.pdbx_strand_id
1 'polypeptide(L)'
;MSHIQYVDELVKEYLLFRGFTQTLKAFDNDLKTEKEKGFRVDKIVDQLMQYVYMYDLISLRELWGHLDMRMFSRLENHFTSAIRKLENAVLKMYLVNAAVNNKQDRIQEFFTRMAPELQGHNEWKEWFGMTYLHYKNAIDVINKYIKYLPNNF
;
A
#
# COMPACT_ATOMS: atom_id res chain seq x y z
N MET A 1 -2.96 16.64 14.20
CA MET A 1 -1.77 15.82 14.49
C MET A 1 -2.25 14.39 14.67
N SER A 2 -1.53 13.40 14.12
CA SER A 2 -1.86 12.00 14.39
C SER A 2 -1.69 11.68 15.88
N HIS A 3 -2.40 10.68 16.40
CA HIS A 3 -2.27 10.29 17.82
C HIS A 3 -0.82 9.98 18.20
N ILE A 4 -0.04 9.44 17.28
CA ILE A 4 1.37 9.13 17.50
C ILE A 4 2.23 10.40 17.60
N GLN A 5 2.01 11.41 16.74
CA GLN A 5 2.69 12.71 16.87
C GLN A 5 2.38 13.39 18.20
N TYR A 6 1.12 13.29 18.66
CA TYR A 6 0.75 13.84 19.96
C TYR A 6 1.50 13.14 21.11
N VAL A 7 1.62 11.81 21.06
CA VAL A 7 2.40 11.04 22.04
C VAL A 7 3.89 11.38 21.95
N ASP A 8 4.44 11.55 20.76
CA ASP A 8 5.83 11.96 20.57
C ASP A 8 6.11 13.31 21.24
N GLU A 9 5.21 14.28 21.08
CA GLU A 9 5.33 15.58 21.76
C GLU A 9 5.24 15.45 23.28
N LEU A 10 4.32 14.63 23.81
CA LEU A 10 4.27 14.36 25.26
C LEU A 10 5.55 13.73 25.80
N VAL A 11 6.17 12.82 25.04
CA VAL A 11 7.46 12.22 25.42
C VAL A 11 8.56 13.27 25.40
N LYS A 12 8.61 14.13 24.38
CA LYS A 12 9.60 15.22 24.30
C LYS A 12 9.46 16.19 25.46
N GLU A 13 8.24 16.63 25.78
CA GLU A 13 7.95 17.50 26.92
C GLU A 13 8.39 16.86 28.25
N TYR A 14 8.11 15.57 28.43
CA TYR A 14 8.54 14.82 29.60
C TYR A 14 10.07 14.75 29.73
N LEU A 15 10.78 14.40 28.64
CA LEU A 15 12.24 14.31 28.64
C LEU A 15 12.88 15.68 28.93
N LEU A 16 12.31 16.75 28.37
CA LEU A 16 12.74 18.12 28.62
C LEU A 16 12.54 18.51 30.09
N PHE A 17 11.36 18.25 30.65
CA PHE A 17 11.02 18.53 32.05
C PHE A 17 11.99 17.85 33.04
N ARG A 18 12.42 16.62 32.74
CA ARG A 18 13.38 15.86 33.56
C ARG A 18 14.84 16.27 33.37
N GLY A 19 15.13 17.12 32.39
CA GLY A 19 16.50 17.52 32.04
C GLY A 19 17.28 16.47 31.23
N PHE A 20 16.59 15.50 30.62
CA PHE A 20 17.21 14.42 29.83
C PHE A 20 17.56 14.87 28.40
N THR A 21 18.33 15.95 28.28
CA THR A 21 18.61 16.63 27.00
C THR A 21 19.34 15.74 25.97
N GLN A 22 20.22 14.84 26.43
CA GLN A 22 20.90 13.88 25.54
C GLN A 22 19.92 12.83 24.98
N THR A 23 19.01 12.32 25.82
CA THR A 23 17.98 11.36 25.41
C THR A 23 16.98 12.00 24.46
N LEU A 24 16.57 13.25 24.72
CA LEU A 24 15.71 14.02 23.82
C LEU A 24 16.34 14.16 22.43
N LYS A 25 17.63 14.52 22.37
CA LYS A 25 18.37 14.63 21.11
C LYS A 25 18.45 13.30 20.35
N ALA A 26 18.67 12.19 21.06
CA ALA A 26 18.67 10.86 20.46
C ALA A 26 17.27 10.50 19.91
N PHE A 27 16.22 10.74 20.70
CA PHE A 27 14.83 10.50 20.29
C PHE A 27 14.45 11.30 19.04
N ASP A 28 14.81 12.58 18.97
CA ASP A 28 14.57 13.40 17.77
C ASP A 28 15.31 12.89 16.53
N ASN A 29 16.49 12.31 16.69
CA ASN A 29 17.23 11.71 15.58
C ASN A 29 16.57 10.41 15.10
N ASP A 30 16.11 9.58 16.03
CA ASP A 30 15.39 8.35 15.70
C ASP A 30 14.08 8.67 14.95
N LEU A 31 13.30 9.64 15.42
CA LEU A 31 12.08 10.12 14.74
C LEU A 31 12.36 10.64 13.31
N LYS A 32 13.51 11.27 13.07
CA LYS A 32 13.89 11.77 11.73
C LYS A 32 14.29 10.65 10.77
N THR A 33 14.73 9.50 11.29
CA THR A 33 15.28 8.41 10.49
C THR A 33 14.35 7.21 10.39
N GLU A 34 13.18 7.25 11.04
CA GLU A 34 12.20 6.18 10.94
C GLU A 34 11.67 6.01 9.52
N LYS A 35 11.43 4.75 9.13
CA LYS A 35 10.94 4.40 7.79
C LYS A 35 9.43 4.50 7.71
N GLU A 36 8.77 4.40 8.86
CA GLU A 36 7.31 4.32 9.03
C GLU A 36 6.60 5.68 8.87
N LYS A 37 7.36 6.76 8.61
CA LYS A 37 6.88 8.14 8.33
C LYS A 37 5.90 8.67 9.41
N GLY A 38 6.03 8.23 10.65
CA GLY A 38 5.17 8.54 11.78
C GLY A 38 3.79 7.89 11.66
N PHE A 39 3.69 6.75 10.97
CA PHE A 39 2.44 6.08 10.61
C PHE A 39 1.38 7.04 10.03
N ARG A 40 1.87 8.05 9.30
CA ARG A 40 1.02 9.06 8.67
C ARG A 40 0.29 8.41 7.50
N VAL A 41 -1.01 8.22 7.68
CA VAL A 41 -1.88 7.54 6.70
C VAL A 41 -1.78 8.19 5.32
N ASP A 42 -1.78 9.53 5.25
CA ASP A 42 -1.59 10.27 4.00
C ASP A 42 -0.28 9.89 3.31
N LYS A 43 0.83 9.82 4.04
CA LYS A 43 2.15 9.48 3.47
C LYS A 43 2.31 8.03 3.09
N ILE A 44 1.60 7.13 3.77
CA ILE A 44 1.56 5.71 3.41
C ILE A 44 0.74 5.55 2.13
N VAL A 45 -0.43 6.18 2.04
CA VAL A 45 -1.28 6.15 0.84
C VAL A 45 -0.56 6.77 -0.34
N ASP A 46 0.04 7.96 -0.20
CA ASP A 46 0.85 8.60 -1.24
C ASP A 46 1.94 7.65 -1.76
N GLN A 47 2.61 6.91 -0.87
CA GLN A 47 3.68 5.99 -1.22
C GLN A 47 3.16 4.75 -1.97
N LEU A 48 2.05 4.16 -1.51
CA LEU A 48 1.39 3.04 -2.21
C LEU A 48 0.96 3.46 -3.62
N MET A 49 0.36 4.64 -3.74
CA MET A 49 -0.06 5.20 -5.03
C MET A 49 1.15 5.45 -5.94
N GLN A 50 2.24 6.01 -5.41
CA GLN A 50 3.47 6.22 -6.16
C GLN A 50 4.01 4.91 -6.76
N TYR A 51 4.07 3.82 -5.97
CA TYR A 51 4.51 2.53 -6.50
C TYR A 51 3.57 1.95 -7.56
N VAL A 52 2.27 2.16 -7.41
CA VAL A 52 1.26 1.81 -8.43
C VAL A 52 1.49 2.59 -9.74
N TYR A 53 1.70 3.90 -9.66
CA TYR A 53 1.90 4.75 -10.84
C TYR A 53 3.25 4.50 -11.53
N MET A 54 4.28 4.12 -10.78
CA MET A 54 5.62 3.81 -11.28
C MET A 54 5.79 2.36 -11.73
N TYR A 55 4.76 1.52 -11.59
CA TYR A 55 4.80 0.09 -11.88
C TYR A 55 5.86 -0.67 -11.07
N ASP A 56 6.09 -0.26 -9.83
CA ASP A 56 7.04 -0.91 -8.92
C ASP A 56 6.30 -1.91 -8.00
N LEU A 57 6.03 -3.09 -8.54
CA LEU A 57 5.35 -4.15 -7.81
C LEU A 57 6.15 -4.65 -6.61
N ILE A 58 7.48 -4.65 -6.68
CA ILE A 58 8.32 -5.18 -5.61
C ILE A 58 8.20 -4.28 -4.38
N SER A 59 8.46 -2.98 -4.54
CA SER A 59 8.38 -2.03 -3.43
C SER A 59 6.95 -1.92 -2.89
N LEU A 60 5.93 -2.04 -3.76
CA LEU A 60 4.54 -2.07 -3.34
C LEU A 60 4.25 -3.23 -2.37
N ARG A 61 4.72 -4.43 -2.71
CA ARG A 61 4.54 -5.63 -1.87
C ARG A 61 5.34 -5.56 -0.58
N GLU A 62 6.57 -5.08 -0.64
CA GLU A 62 7.41 -4.91 0.54
C GLU A 62 6.79 -3.92 1.53
N LEU A 63 6.27 -2.79 1.04
CA LEU A 63 5.55 -1.83 1.89
C LEU A 63 4.28 -2.46 2.48
N TRP A 64 3.49 -3.18 1.68
CA TRP A 64 2.30 -3.85 2.18
C TRP A 64 2.62 -4.89 3.26
N GLY A 65 3.61 -5.76 3.03
CA GLY A 65 4.06 -6.75 4.00
C GLY A 65 4.62 -6.12 5.27
N HIS A 66 5.27 -4.96 5.16
CA HIS A 66 5.71 -4.20 6.32
C HIS A 66 4.53 -3.66 7.15
N LEU A 67 3.49 -3.11 6.50
CA LEU A 67 2.27 -2.68 7.17
C LEU A 67 1.55 -3.87 7.84
N ASP A 68 1.55 -5.03 7.19
CA ASP A 68 0.97 -6.25 7.75
C ASP A 68 1.71 -6.69 9.02
N MET A 69 3.03 -6.77 8.96
CA MET A 69 3.88 -7.14 10.10
C MET A 69 3.78 -6.14 11.26
N ARG A 70 3.74 -4.83 10.98
CA ARG A 70 3.81 -3.79 12.01
C ARG A 70 2.46 -3.38 12.58
N MET A 71 1.42 -3.35 11.74
CA MET A 71 0.11 -2.80 12.09
C MET A 71 -1.00 -3.83 11.99
N PHE A 72 -1.18 -4.46 10.83
CA PHE A 72 -2.38 -5.26 10.60
C PHE A 72 -2.41 -6.54 11.43
N SER A 73 -1.25 -7.17 11.67
CA SER A 73 -1.12 -8.33 12.56
C SER A 73 -1.52 -8.07 14.01
N ARG A 74 -1.61 -6.80 14.41
CA ARG A 74 -2.02 -6.37 15.77
C ARG A 74 -3.48 -5.97 15.85
N LEU A 75 -4.19 -5.90 14.71
CA LEU A 75 -5.61 -5.60 14.68
C LEU A 75 -6.43 -6.83 15.08
N GLU A 76 -7.62 -6.59 15.62
CA GLU A 76 -8.56 -7.66 15.91
C GLU A 76 -8.96 -8.43 14.65
N ASN A 77 -9.23 -9.73 14.80
CA ASN A 77 -9.55 -10.65 13.70
C ASN A 77 -10.73 -10.18 12.82
N HIS A 78 -11.64 -9.36 13.35
CA HIS A 78 -12.76 -8.85 12.57
C HIS A 78 -12.32 -7.88 11.46
N PHE A 79 -11.12 -7.28 11.55
CA PHE A 79 -10.53 -6.44 10.51
C PHE A 79 -9.85 -7.23 9.38
N THR A 80 -9.52 -8.51 9.56
CA THR A 80 -8.78 -9.32 8.57
C THR A 80 -9.44 -9.30 7.20
N SER A 81 -10.77 -9.37 7.14
CA SER A 81 -11.50 -9.28 5.87
C SER A 81 -11.34 -7.91 5.18
N ALA A 82 -11.34 -6.82 5.96
CA ALA A 82 -11.15 -5.47 5.44
C ALA A 82 -9.72 -5.25 4.91
N ILE A 83 -8.72 -5.73 5.64
CA ILE A 83 -7.30 -5.67 5.23
C ILE A 83 -7.11 -6.42 3.90
N ARG A 84 -7.62 -7.65 3.79
CA ARG A 84 -7.53 -8.44 2.55
C ARG A 84 -8.26 -7.78 1.38
N LYS A 85 -9.43 -7.16 1.62
CA LYS A 85 -10.12 -6.39 0.59
C LYS A 85 -9.29 -5.19 0.12
N LEU A 86 -8.61 -4.51 1.03
CA LEU A 86 -7.76 -3.37 0.72
C LEU A 86 -6.51 -3.80 -0.07
N GLU A 87 -5.86 -4.89 0.32
CA GLU A 87 -4.72 -5.48 -0.42
C GLU A 87 -5.11 -5.78 -1.87
N ASN A 88 -6.22 -6.51 -2.03
CA ASN A 88 -6.77 -6.85 -3.33
C ASN A 88 -7.09 -5.61 -4.17
N ALA A 89 -7.64 -4.55 -3.55
CA ALA A 89 -7.95 -3.32 -4.25
C ALA A 89 -6.68 -2.62 -4.76
N VAL A 90 -5.63 -2.55 -3.94
CA VAL A 90 -4.33 -1.95 -4.32
C VAL A 90 -3.68 -2.72 -5.47
N LEU A 91 -3.66 -4.05 -5.41
CA LEU A 91 -3.11 -4.90 -6.48
C LEU A 91 -3.93 -4.81 -7.78
N LYS A 92 -5.27 -4.74 -7.68
CA LYS A 92 -6.13 -4.54 -8.87
C LYS A 92 -5.95 -3.17 -9.48
N MET A 93 -5.76 -2.14 -8.66
CA MET A 93 -5.47 -0.78 -9.13
C MET A 93 -4.12 -0.71 -9.87
N TYR A 94 -3.10 -1.44 -9.40
CA TYR A 94 -1.85 -1.62 -10.15
C TYR A 94 -2.10 -2.16 -11.57
N LEU A 95 -2.86 -3.25 -11.68
CA LEU A 95 -3.18 -3.86 -12.97
C LEU A 95 -4.00 -2.95 -13.88
N VAL A 96 -5.00 -2.26 -13.31
CA VAL A 96 -5.81 -1.27 -14.05
C VAL A 96 -4.91 -0.15 -14.59
N ASN A 97 -4.03 0.41 -13.75
CA ASN A 97 -3.12 1.46 -14.16
C ASN A 97 -2.18 0.97 -15.29
N ALA A 98 -1.63 -0.23 -15.17
CA ALA A 98 -0.80 -0.84 -16.22
C ALA A 98 -1.58 -1.07 -17.53
N ALA A 99 -2.83 -1.53 -17.45
CA ALA A 99 -3.65 -1.83 -18.62
C ALA A 99 -4.09 -0.56 -19.36
N VAL A 100 -4.54 0.47 -18.64
CA VAL A 100 -4.93 1.77 -19.22
C VAL A 100 -3.73 2.42 -19.93
N ASN A 101 -2.53 2.28 -19.38
CA ASN A 101 -1.30 2.83 -19.95
C ASN A 101 -0.56 1.87 -20.92
N ASN A 102 -1.21 0.79 -21.35
CA ASN A 102 -0.67 -0.20 -22.30
C ASN A 102 0.68 -0.82 -21.87
N LYS A 103 0.92 -0.97 -20.56
CA LYS A 103 2.11 -1.61 -19.98
C LYS A 103 1.94 -3.12 -19.86
N GLN A 104 1.85 -3.80 -20.99
CA GLN A 104 1.63 -5.25 -21.06
C GLN A 104 2.76 -6.07 -20.41
N ASP A 105 4.00 -5.59 -20.51
CA ASP A 105 5.17 -6.14 -19.82
C ASP A 105 4.96 -6.21 -18.31
N ARG A 106 4.39 -5.15 -17.72
CA ARG A 106 4.13 -5.06 -16.28
C ARG A 106 2.96 -5.89 -15.82
N ILE A 107 1.96 -6.09 -16.67
CA ILE A 107 0.86 -7.02 -16.42
C ILE A 107 1.38 -8.45 -16.41
N GLN A 108 2.21 -8.83 -17.40
CA GLN A 108 2.83 -10.14 -17.44
C GLN A 108 3.72 -10.37 -16.21
N GLU A 109 4.59 -9.42 -15.88
CA GLU A 109 5.43 -9.49 -14.67
C GLU A 109 4.58 -9.68 -13.41
N PHE A 110 3.48 -8.92 -13.28
CA PHE A 110 2.57 -9.05 -12.15
C PHE A 110 2.05 -10.47 -12.02
N PHE A 111 1.47 -11.03 -13.09
CA PHE A 111 0.90 -12.38 -13.01
C PHE A 111 1.96 -13.46 -12.85
N THR A 112 3.15 -13.30 -13.43
CA THR A 112 4.26 -14.23 -13.18
C THR A 112 4.65 -14.29 -11.70
N ARG A 113 4.69 -13.14 -11.01
CA ARG A 113 5.08 -13.08 -9.59
C ARG A 113 3.93 -13.41 -8.64
N MET A 114 2.72 -12.96 -8.95
CA MET A 114 1.57 -13.02 -8.03
C MET A 114 0.66 -14.23 -8.25
N ALA A 115 0.71 -14.90 -9.41
CA ALA A 115 -0.16 -16.04 -9.68
C ALA A 115 -0.13 -17.12 -8.59
N PRO A 116 1.03 -17.55 -8.04
CA PRO A 116 1.07 -18.58 -7.00
C PRO A 116 0.29 -18.20 -5.73
N GLU A 117 0.25 -16.91 -5.41
CA GLU A 117 -0.40 -16.37 -4.21
C GLU A 117 -1.89 -16.08 -4.43
N LEU A 118 -2.27 -15.77 -5.67
CA LEU A 118 -3.63 -15.38 -6.03
C LEU A 118 -4.48 -16.53 -6.59
N GLN A 119 -3.85 -17.64 -6.99
CA GLN A 119 -4.55 -18.82 -7.48
C GLN A 119 -5.50 -19.38 -6.42
N GLY A 120 -6.71 -19.77 -6.84
CA GLY A 120 -7.76 -20.27 -5.94
C GLY A 120 -8.60 -19.18 -5.27
N HIS A 121 -8.23 -17.90 -5.38
CA HIS A 121 -9.05 -16.80 -4.88
C HIS A 121 -10.11 -16.41 -5.91
N ASN A 122 -11.40 -16.63 -5.58
CA ASN A 122 -12.53 -16.36 -6.49
C ASN A 122 -12.54 -14.93 -7.04
N GLU A 123 -12.10 -13.95 -6.24
CA GLU A 123 -12.02 -12.54 -6.59
C GLU A 123 -10.98 -12.19 -7.67
N TRP A 124 -10.06 -13.12 -7.97
CA TRP A 124 -9.02 -12.99 -8.99
C TRP A 124 -9.29 -13.79 -10.25
N LYS A 125 -10.28 -14.68 -10.24
CA LYS A 125 -10.60 -15.59 -11.36
C LYS A 125 -10.82 -14.85 -12.68
N GLU A 126 -11.57 -13.75 -12.66
CA GLU A 126 -11.82 -12.91 -13.85
C GLU A 126 -10.58 -12.12 -14.30
N TRP A 127 -9.67 -11.81 -13.37
CA TRP A 127 -8.46 -11.02 -13.64
C TRP A 127 -7.37 -11.84 -14.32
N PHE A 128 -7.26 -13.13 -14.02
CA PHE A 128 -6.37 -14.05 -14.75
C PHE A 128 -6.72 -14.15 -16.25
N GLY A 129 -7.95 -13.81 -16.66
CA GLY A 129 -8.31 -13.71 -18.07
C GLY A 129 -7.60 -12.56 -18.79
N MET A 130 -7.12 -11.53 -18.07
CA MET A 130 -6.45 -10.37 -18.68
C MET A 130 -5.13 -10.72 -19.36
N THR A 131 -4.44 -11.77 -18.92
CA THR A 131 -3.16 -12.18 -19.54
C THR A 131 -3.33 -12.80 -20.92
N TYR A 132 -4.54 -13.28 -21.25
CA TYR A 132 -4.82 -14.06 -22.47
C TYR A 132 -5.80 -13.38 -23.44
N LEU A 133 -6.64 -12.46 -22.98
CA LEU A 133 -7.70 -11.88 -23.79
C LEU A 133 -7.28 -10.54 -24.38
N HIS A 134 -7.31 -10.44 -25.71
CA HIS A 134 -7.25 -9.18 -26.44
C HIS A 134 -8.10 -8.11 -25.75
N TYR A 135 -7.45 -7.00 -25.40
CA TYR A 135 -7.86 -5.71 -24.82
C TYR A 135 -9.37 -5.35 -24.73
N LYS A 136 -10.23 -5.83 -25.62
CA LYS A 136 -11.68 -5.54 -25.68
C LYS A 136 -12.49 -6.02 -24.46
N ASN A 137 -12.24 -7.19 -23.89
CA ASN A 137 -12.95 -7.64 -22.68
C ASN A 137 -12.28 -7.14 -21.39
N ALA A 138 -10.99 -6.80 -21.45
CA ALA A 138 -10.30 -6.13 -20.34
C ALA A 138 -10.89 -4.73 -20.11
N ILE A 139 -11.25 -4.01 -21.18
CA ILE A 139 -11.93 -2.70 -21.10
C ILE A 139 -13.22 -2.79 -20.26
N ASP A 140 -14.05 -3.82 -20.38
CA ASP A 140 -15.28 -3.94 -19.57
C ASP A 140 -14.99 -4.16 -18.07
N VAL A 141 -14.00 -5.01 -17.77
CA VAL A 141 -13.53 -5.22 -16.39
C VAL A 141 -12.91 -3.93 -15.85
N ILE A 142 -12.07 -3.27 -16.63
CA ILE A 142 -11.40 -2.02 -16.28
C ILE A 142 -12.43 -0.90 -16.09
N ASN A 143 -13.41 -0.73 -16.98
CA ASN A 143 -14.48 0.27 -16.92
C ASN A 143 -15.30 0.19 -15.62
N LYS A 144 -15.49 -1.01 -15.06
CA LYS A 144 -16.13 -1.21 -13.75
C LYS A 144 -15.35 -0.51 -12.62
N TYR A 145 -14.03 -0.37 -12.77
CA TYR A 145 -13.12 0.18 -11.77
C TYR A 145 -12.51 1.55 -12.15
N ILE A 146 -12.58 2.01 -13.41
CA ILE A 146 -12.07 3.33 -13.87
C ILE A 146 -12.66 4.47 -13.04
N LYS A 147 -13.94 4.38 -12.65
CA LYS A 147 -14.59 5.42 -11.82
C LYS A 147 -13.96 5.64 -10.44
N TYR A 148 -13.10 4.73 -10.00
CA TYR A 148 -12.35 4.83 -8.74
C TYR A 148 -10.90 5.27 -8.94
N LEU A 149 -10.43 5.37 -10.19
CA LEU A 149 -9.19 6.11 -10.45
C LEU A 149 -9.47 7.58 -10.16
N PRO A 150 -8.57 8.29 -9.47
CA PRO A 150 -8.70 9.73 -9.34
C PRO A 150 -8.79 10.33 -10.75
N ASN A 151 -9.92 11.00 -11.01
CA ASN A 151 -10.06 11.83 -12.19
C ASN A 151 -9.02 12.95 -12.01
N ASN A 152 -7.85 12.81 -12.63
CA ASN A 152 -7.09 13.87 -13.31
C ASN A 152 -5.64 13.44 -13.60
N PHE A 153 -5.20 13.89 -14.76
CA PHE A 153 -3.87 13.98 -15.36
C PHE A 153 -2.68 13.96 -14.40
#